data_AF-A0A258KPU0-F1
#
_entry.id   AF-A0A258KPU0-F1
#
_cell.length_a   1.000
_cell.length_b   1.000
_cell.length_c   1.000
_cell.angle_alpha   90.00
_cell.angle_beta   90.00
_cell.angle_gamma   90.00
#
_symmetry.space_group_name_H-M   'P 1'
#
loop_
_entity.id
_entity.type
_entity.pdbx_description
1 polymer ?
#
loop_
_entity_poly.entity_id
_entity_poly.type
_entity_poly.pdbx_seq_one_letter_code
_entity_poly.pdbx_strand_id
1 'polypeptide(L)'
;MDLVKPHNVAERYFFTRRGPQFVNRIVDISKYIDKKVESNMVNVTQGPAGNNGSILRKKLAAQGKSLPILGDDDRTADFNYIKHFVLDIESPRLRFAPSDKKIGEKYGLEWAERFHYIGPLHSNQDDYITKNAVPLKK
;
A
#
# COMPACT_ATOMS: atom_id res chain seq x y z
N MET A 1 -8.87 -38.20 3.90
CA MET A 1 -8.51 -36.84 3.49
C MET A 1 -8.72 -36.77 2.00
N ASP A 2 -9.76 -36.05 1.55
CA ASP A 2 -9.97 -35.85 0.13
C ASP A 2 -8.83 -34.99 -0.43
N LEU A 3 -8.13 -35.50 -1.45
CA LEU A 3 -7.03 -34.78 -2.08
C LEU A 3 -7.57 -33.55 -2.82
N VAL A 4 -7.08 -32.36 -2.45
CA VAL A 4 -7.34 -31.13 -3.18
C VAL A 4 -6.68 -31.21 -4.57
N LYS A 5 -7.43 -30.87 -5.62
CA LYS A 5 -6.89 -30.82 -6.99
C LYS A 5 -5.85 -29.70 -7.12
N PRO A 6 -4.73 -29.91 -7.83
CA PRO A 6 -3.72 -28.87 -8.01
C PRO A 6 -4.29 -27.68 -8.80
N HIS A 7 -3.99 -26.48 -8.32
CA HIS A 7 -4.33 -25.21 -8.99
C HIS A 7 -3.06 -24.40 -9.22
N ASN A 8 -2.77 -24.07 -10.48
CA ASN A 8 -1.61 -23.25 -10.83
C ASN A 8 -1.90 -21.77 -10.61
N VAL A 9 -0.94 -21.06 -10.02
CA VAL A 9 -1.04 -19.60 -9.81
C VAL A 9 -0.67 -18.88 -11.09
N ALA A 10 -1.60 -18.11 -11.65
CA ALA A 10 -1.38 -17.36 -12.90
C ALA A 10 -0.54 -16.09 -12.69
N GLU A 11 -0.74 -15.42 -11.55
CA GLU A 11 -0.13 -14.13 -11.25
C GLU A 11 0.34 -14.07 -9.81
N ARG A 12 1.47 -13.39 -9.57
CA ARG A 12 2.01 -13.16 -8.23
C ARG A 12 2.25 -11.67 -8.01
N TYR A 13 1.67 -11.15 -6.93
CA TYR A 13 1.86 -9.77 -6.49
C TYR A 13 2.57 -9.79 -5.15
N PHE A 14 3.74 -9.18 -5.08
CA PHE A 14 4.51 -9.04 -3.85
C PHE A 14 4.36 -7.62 -3.35
N PHE A 15 3.68 -7.47 -2.22
CA PHE A 15 3.70 -6.26 -1.42
C PHE A 15 4.80 -6.43 -0.36
N THR A 16 5.74 -5.50 -0.30
CA THR A 16 6.83 -5.60 0.68
C THR A 16 6.96 -4.30 1.46
N ARG A 17 7.01 -4.47 2.79
CA ARG A 17 7.25 -3.43 3.78
C ARG A 17 8.75 -3.21 4.07
N ARG A 18 9.65 -4.13 3.69
CA ARG A 18 11.08 -4.12 4.08
C ARG A 18 12.04 -4.40 2.91
N GLY A 19 12.97 -3.48 2.66
CA GLY A 19 14.11 -3.66 1.76
C GLY A 19 13.89 -3.18 0.32
N PRO A 20 14.97 -3.02 -0.47
CA PRO A 20 14.88 -2.67 -1.88
C PRO A 20 14.26 -3.82 -2.67
N GLN A 21 13.07 -3.59 -3.24
CA GLN A 21 12.43 -4.49 -4.20
C GLN A 21 12.48 -3.89 -5.60
N PHE A 22 12.44 -4.76 -6.61
CA PHE A 22 12.14 -4.39 -7.99
C PHE A 22 10.68 -3.96 -8.10
N VAL A 23 10.39 -2.67 -7.96
CA VAL A 23 9.04 -2.16 -8.16
C VAL A 23 8.80 -2.02 -9.66
N ASN A 24 7.80 -2.74 -10.19
CA ASN A 24 7.40 -2.63 -11.60
C ASN A 24 5.92 -2.25 -11.77
N ARG A 25 5.16 -2.13 -10.67
CA ARG A 25 3.76 -1.71 -10.72
C ARG A 25 3.44 -0.74 -9.58
N ILE A 26 2.72 0.33 -9.93
CA ILE A 26 2.18 1.34 -9.01
C ILE A 26 0.67 1.25 -9.10
N VAL A 27 0.00 1.21 -7.95
CA VAL A 27 -1.45 1.09 -7.86
C VAL A 27 -1.98 2.32 -7.12
N ASP A 28 -2.96 3.00 -7.72
CA ASP A 28 -3.70 4.08 -7.08
C ASP A 28 -4.55 3.53 -5.95
N ILE A 29 -4.34 4.05 -4.74
CA ILE A 29 -5.11 3.69 -3.55
C ILE A 29 -5.84 4.89 -2.96
N SER A 30 -5.93 6.01 -3.67
CA SER A 30 -6.52 7.26 -3.18
C SER A 30 -7.97 7.06 -2.70
N LYS A 31 -8.74 6.24 -3.42
CA LYS A 31 -10.13 5.88 -3.05
C LYS A 31 -10.23 4.94 -1.83
N TYR A 32 -9.14 4.30 -1.44
CA TYR A 32 -9.10 3.26 -0.41
C TYR A 32 -8.20 3.60 0.79
N ILE A 33 -7.56 4.77 0.77
CA ILE A 33 -6.61 5.17 1.83
C ILE A 33 -7.30 5.20 3.19
N ASP A 34 -8.52 5.71 3.26
CA ASP A 34 -9.29 5.79 4.50
C ASP A 34 -9.59 4.39 5.04
N LYS A 35 -9.89 3.43 4.17
CA LYS A 35 -10.13 2.04 4.59
C LYS A 35 -8.87 1.37 5.13
N LYS A 36 -7.72 1.67 4.53
CA LYS A 36 -6.42 1.22 5.02
C LYS A 36 -6.09 1.84 6.37
N VAL A 37 -6.42 3.12 6.59
CA VAL A 37 -6.28 3.79 7.88
C VAL A 37 -7.14 3.12 8.94
N GLU A 38 -8.43 2.87 8.65
CA GLU A 38 -9.34 2.14 9.56
C GLU A 38 -8.80 0.76 9.93
N SER A 39 -8.25 0.04 8.95
CA SER A 39 -7.64 -1.28 9.17
C SER A 39 -6.39 -1.23 10.07
N ASN A 40 -5.69 -0.09 10.09
CA ASN A 40 -4.58 0.15 11.00
C ASN A 40 -5.07 0.62 12.39
N MET A 41 -6.20 1.32 12.48
CA MET A 41 -6.79 1.75 13.77
C MET A 41 -7.21 0.56 14.64
N VAL A 42 -7.70 -0.53 14.03
CA VAL A 42 -8.08 -1.73 14.81
C VAL A 42 -6.88 -2.47 15.40
N ASN A 43 -5.66 -2.17 14.93
CA ASN A 43 -4.44 -2.76 15.45
C ASN A 43 -3.92 -2.02 16.69
N VAL A 44 -4.60 -2.24 17.82
CA VAL A 44 -4.35 -1.52 19.08
C VAL A 44 -3.04 -1.95 19.76
N THR A 45 -2.62 -3.20 19.59
CA THR A 45 -1.50 -3.78 20.36
C THR A 45 -0.20 -3.92 19.57
N GLN A 46 -0.23 -3.91 18.23
CA GLN A 46 0.95 -4.17 17.41
C GLN A 46 1.32 -2.99 16.53
N GLY A 47 2.52 -2.47 16.72
CA GLY A 47 3.10 -1.44 15.86
C GLY A 47 2.59 -0.02 16.14
N PRO A 48 2.84 0.92 15.22
CA PRO A 48 2.67 2.35 15.47
C PRO A 48 1.23 2.86 15.27
N ALA A 49 0.29 2.00 14.91
CA ALA A 49 -1.10 2.38 14.65
C ALA A 49 -1.96 2.26 15.93
N GLY A 50 -3.25 1.94 15.83
CA GLY A 50 -4.11 1.84 17.00
C GLY A 50 -4.43 3.20 17.64
N ASN A 51 -4.33 3.26 18.97
CA ASN A 51 -4.75 4.41 19.78
C ASN A 51 -3.63 5.47 19.98
N ASN A 52 -2.58 5.44 19.16
CA ASN A 52 -1.42 6.30 19.34
C ASN A 52 -1.72 7.79 19.09
N GLY A 53 -2.73 8.11 18.27
CA GLY A 53 -3.14 9.49 18.00
C GLY A 53 -3.79 10.14 19.21
N SER A 54 -4.72 9.44 19.86
CA SER A 54 -5.40 9.89 21.08
C SER A 54 -4.42 9.99 22.26
N ILE A 55 -3.46 9.07 22.37
CA ILE A 55 -2.36 9.16 23.36
C ILE A 55 -1.51 10.41 23.12
N LEU A 56 -1.13 10.67 21.87
CA LEU A 56 -0.35 11.86 21.51
C LEU A 56 -1.13 13.14 21.83
N ARG A 57 -2.42 13.20 21.49
CA ARG A 57 -3.30 14.34 21.80
C ARG A 57 -3.36 14.61 23.30
N LYS A 58 -3.58 13.59 24.12
CA LYS A 58 -3.60 13.70 25.61
C LYS A 58 -2.25 14.18 26.15
N LYS A 59 -1.14 13.67 25.62
CA LYS A 59 0.21 14.09 25.99
C LYS A 59 0.48 15.56 25.66
N LEU A 60 0.04 16.03 24.50
CA LEU A 60 0.16 17.44 24.10
C LEU A 60 -0.71 18.33 25.00
N ALA A 61 -1.95 17.94 25.28
CA ALA A 61 -2.85 18.68 26.15
C ALA A 61 -2.29 18.83 27.57
N ALA A 62 -1.67 17.79 28.13
CA ALA A 62 -0.98 17.85 29.42
C ALA A 62 0.22 18.84 29.42
N GLN A 63 0.75 19.18 28.25
CA GLN A 63 1.81 20.19 28.07
C GLN A 63 1.25 21.57 27.68
N GLY A 64 -0.07 21.76 27.68
CA GLY A 64 -0.72 22.99 27.23
C GLY A 64 -0.61 23.23 25.71
N LYS A 65 -0.36 22.18 24.92
CA LYS A 65 -0.20 22.24 23.47
C LYS A 65 -1.33 21.49 22.77
N SER A 66 -1.65 21.91 21.55
CA SER A 66 -2.57 21.20 20.66
C SER A 66 -1.97 21.11 19.26
N LEU A 67 -2.42 20.10 18.50
CA LEU A 67 -2.03 19.95 17.10
C LEU A 67 -3.31 19.81 16.26
N PRO A 68 -3.67 20.82 15.44
CA PRO A 68 -4.92 20.82 14.69
C PRO A 68 -5.11 19.60 13.78
N ILE A 69 -4.02 19.02 13.26
CA ILE A 69 -4.07 17.84 12.39
C ILE A 69 -4.67 16.61 13.10
N LEU A 70 -4.61 16.53 14.43
CA LEU A 70 -5.19 15.42 15.20
C LEU A 70 -6.70 15.59 15.43
N GLY A 71 -7.28 16.74 15.10
CA GLY A 71 -8.69 17.00 15.35
C GLY A 71 -9.08 17.05 16.82
N ASP A 72 -10.39 17.03 17.07
CA ASP A 72 -10.96 17.37 18.37
C ASP A 72 -11.37 16.17 19.22
N ASP A 73 -11.53 14.99 18.62
CA ASP A 73 -11.91 13.75 19.31
C ASP A 73 -10.86 12.64 19.16
N ASP A 74 -10.91 11.65 20.06
CA ASP A 74 -9.92 10.57 20.12
C ASP A 74 -9.91 9.70 18.86
N ARG A 75 -11.08 9.44 18.25
CA ARG A 75 -11.17 8.61 17.04
C ARG A 75 -10.57 9.33 15.82
N THR A 76 -10.89 10.61 15.66
CA THR A 76 -10.32 11.45 14.61
C THR A 76 -8.82 11.61 14.79
N ALA A 77 -8.34 11.71 16.04
CA ALA A 77 -6.90 11.76 16.34
C ALA A 77 -6.18 10.50 15.90
N ASP A 78 -6.72 9.32 16.21
CA ASP A 78 -6.14 8.04 15.79
C ASP A 78 -6.14 7.89 14.26
N PHE A 79 -7.24 8.24 13.61
CA PHE A 79 -7.36 8.22 12.15
C PHE A 79 -6.33 9.12 11.47
N ASN A 80 -6.29 10.40 11.85
CA ASN A 80 -5.39 11.38 11.25
C ASN A 80 -3.93 11.12 11.59
N TYR A 81 -3.66 10.60 12.80
CA TYR A 81 -2.32 10.20 13.19
C TYR A 81 -1.78 9.12 12.23
N ILE A 82 -2.59 8.10 11.96
CA ILE A 82 -2.20 7.03 11.04
C ILE A 82 -2.04 7.58 9.61
N LYS A 83 -3.01 8.34 9.11
CA LYS A 83 -3.00 8.86 7.74
C LYS A 83 -1.78 9.76 7.47
N HIS A 84 -1.51 10.71 8.37
CA HIS A 84 -0.48 11.73 8.14
C HIS A 84 0.90 11.35 8.67
N PHE A 85 1.00 10.69 9.83
CA PHE A 85 2.30 10.32 10.38
C PHE A 85 2.71 8.92 9.94
N VAL A 86 1.87 7.90 10.19
CA VAL A 86 2.25 6.51 9.95
C VAL A 86 2.40 6.20 8.47
N LEU A 87 1.50 6.70 7.61
CA LEU A 87 1.51 6.39 6.17
C LEU A 87 2.31 7.38 5.30
N ASP A 88 2.60 8.57 5.82
CA ASP A 88 3.28 9.64 5.06
C ASP A 88 4.57 10.13 5.76
N ILE A 89 4.46 11.05 6.72
CA ILE A 89 5.61 11.81 7.27
C ILE A 89 6.68 10.89 7.86
N GLU A 90 6.27 9.98 8.73
CA GLU A 90 7.13 9.10 9.51
C GLU A 90 7.14 7.67 8.97
N SER A 91 6.55 7.43 7.79
CA SER A 91 6.49 6.09 7.17
C SER A 91 7.86 5.40 7.08
N PRO A 92 8.97 6.09 6.70
CA PRO A 92 10.29 5.44 6.67
C PRO A 92 10.76 4.93 8.03
N ARG A 93 10.45 5.64 9.12
CA ARG A 93 10.85 5.25 10.48
C ARG A 93 9.90 4.23 11.10
N LEU A 94 8.60 4.41 10.93
CA LEU A 94 7.55 3.62 11.58
C LEU A 94 7.20 2.34 10.81
N ARG A 95 7.24 2.41 9.48
CA ARG A 95 6.90 1.30 8.60
C ARG A 95 8.11 0.66 7.92
N PHE A 96 9.28 1.31 7.92
CA PHE A 96 10.40 0.93 7.05
C PHE A 96 10.04 0.94 5.56
N ALA A 97 9.01 1.72 5.21
CA ALA A 97 8.49 1.90 3.87
C ALA A 97 8.48 3.40 3.53
N PRO A 98 8.63 3.80 2.26
CA PRO A 98 8.44 5.19 1.86
C PRO A 98 7.00 5.66 2.11
N SER A 99 6.80 6.97 1.99
CA SER A 99 5.47 7.58 2.02
C SER A 99 4.65 7.14 0.80
N ASP A 100 3.45 6.62 1.06
CA ASP A 100 2.51 6.21 0.01
C ASP A 100 2.03 7.44 -0.80
N LYS A 101 1.97 8.62 -0.14
CA LYS A 101 1.61 9.90 -0.78
C LYS A 101 2.71 10.38 -1.73
N LYS A 102 3.96 10.44 -1.26
CA LYS A 102 5.11 10.87 -2.09
C LYS A 102 5.35 9.96 -3.29
N ILE A 103 5.04 8.66 -3.15
CA ILE A 103 5.07 7.73 -4.28
C ILE A 103 4.00 8.11 -5.30
N GLY A 104 2.77 8.36 -4.86
CA GLY A 104 1.67 8.76 -5.72
C GLY A 104 1.98 10.04 -6.49
N GLU A 105 2.50 11.06 -5.81
CA GLU A 105 2.81 12.37 -6.40
C GLU A 105 3.70 12.26 -7.65
N LYS A 106 4.68 11.34 -7.65
CA LYS A 106 5.56 11.08 -8.80
C LYS A 106 4.80 10.65 -10.07
N TYR A 107 3.62 10.05 -9.91
CA TYR A 107 2.79 9.52 -11.00
C TYR A 107 1.48 10.30 -11.16
N GLY A 108 1.31 11.45 -10.50
CA GLY A 108 0.08 12.24 -10.53
C GLY A 108 -1.08 11.62 -9.74
N LEU A 109 -0.79 10.73 -8.79
CA LEU A 109 -1.77 10.11 -7.90
C LEU A 109 -1.70 10.74 -6.51
N GLU A 110 -2.81 10.83 -5.78
CA GLU A 110 -2.77 11.35 -4.41
C GLU A 110 -2.10 10.36 -3.46
N TRP A 111 -2.46 9.07 -3.58
CA TRP A 111 -1.88 7.98 -2.80
C TRP A 111 -1.62 6.78 -3.70
N ALA A 112 -0.44 6.20 -3.57
CA ALA A 112 -0.11 5.01 -4.34
C ALA A 112 0.71 3.98 -3.56
N GLU A 113 0.48 2.72 -3.87
CA GLU A 113 1.26 1.60 -3.37
C GLU A 113 2.11 0.97 -4.46
N ARG A 114 3.24 0.42 -4.05
CA ARG A 114 4.24 -0.20 -4.92
C ARG A 114 4.16 -1.71 -4.79
N PHE A 115 4.16 -2.38 -5.94
CA PHE A 115 4.17 -3.83 -6.00
C PHE A 115 5.28 -4.31 -6.94
N HIS A 116 5.81 -5.49 -6.63
CA HIS A 116 6.48 -6.31 -7.62
C HIS A 116 5.48 -7.31 -8.16
N TYR A 117 5.15 -7.18 -9.44
CA TYR A 117 4.21 -8.03 -10.16
C TYR A 117 4.97 -8.99 -11.06
N ILE A 118 4.66 -10.28 -10.95
CA ILE A 118 5.09 -11.33 -11.86
C ILE A 118 3.83 -11.91 -12.51
N GLY A 119 3.60 -11.53 -13.76
CA GLY A 119 2.48 -11.98 -14.56
C GLY A 119 2.81 -13.19 -15.44
N PRO A 120 1.81 -13.69 -16.19
CA PRO A 120 2.05 -14.70 -17.22
C PRO A 120 3.05 -14.17 -18.24
N LEU A 121 4.01 -15.01 -18.62
CA LEU A 121 4.94 -14.70 -19.71
C LEU A 121 4.15 -14.69 -21.01
N HIS A 122 3.97 -13.52 -21.59
CA HIS A 122 3.37 -13.38 -22.92
C HIS A 122 4.30 -14.02 -23.97
N SER A 123 3.74 -14.87 -24.82
CA SER A 123 4.49 -15.51 -25.90
C SER A 123 4.68 -14.53 -27.05
N ASN A 124 5.86 -13.90 -27.10
CA ASN A 124 6.25 -13.08 -28.26
C ASN A 124 6.26 -13.90 -29.57
N GLN A 125 6.39 -15.22 -29.47
CA GLN A 125 6.32 -16.13 -30.60
C GLN A 125 4.91 -16.17 -31.19
N ASP A 126 3.86 -16.23 -30.37
CA ASP A 126 2.47 -16.28 -30.86
C ASP A 126 2.08 -14.96 -31.53
N ASP A 127 2.51 -13.83 -30.96
CA ASP A 127 2.36 -12.51 -31.60
C ASP A 127 3.07 -12.45 -32.95
N TYR A 128 4.30 -12.98 -33.02
CA TYR A 128 5.08 -12.98 -34.24
C TYR A 128 4.43 -13.87 -35.31
N ILE A 129 3.98 -15.07 -34.94
CA ILE A 129 3.27 -15.98 -35.84
C ILE A 129 1.99 -15.30 -36.34
N THR A 130 1.18 -14.73 -35.44
CA THR A 130 -0.07 -14.05 -35.82
C THR A 130 0.17 -12.91 -36.82
N LYS A 131 1.25 -12.15 -36.64
CA LYS A 131 1.58 -11.01 -37.52
C LYS A 131 2.21 -11.42 -38.85
N ASN A 132 2.97 -12.51 -38.89
CA ASN A 132 3.87 -12.80 -40.01
C ASN A 132 3.59 -14.13 -40.73
N ALA A 133 2.71 -14.98 -40.22
CA ALA A 133 2.41 -16.25 -40.86
C ALA A 133 1.74 -16.02 -42.22
N VAL A 134 2.33 -16.60 -43.27
CA VAL A 134 1.78 -16.62 -44.62
C VAL A 134 1.35 -18.03 -45.00
N PRO A 135 0.32 -18.20 -45.85
CA PRO A 135 -0.10 -19.52 -46.32
C PRO A 135 1.04 -20.24 -47.05
N LEU A 136 1.16 -21.56 -46.82
CA LEU A 136 2.08 -22.39 -47.59
C LEU A 136 1.68 -22.36 -49.07
N LYS A 137 2.64 -22.05 -49.96
CA LYS A 137 2.45 -22.20 -51.40
C LYS A 137 2.32 -23.71 -51.70
N LYS A 138 1.17 -24.09 -52.27
CA LYS A 138 0.96 -25.43 -52.83
C LYS A 138 1.83 -25.65 -54.06
#